data_AF-A0A0D7AE72-F1
#
_entry.id   AF-A0A0D7AE72-F1
#
_cell.length_a   1.000
_cell.length_b   1.000
_cell.length_c   1.000
_cell.angle_alpha   90.00
_cell.angle_beta   90.00
_cell.angle_gamma   90.00
#
_symmetry.space_group_name_H-M   'P 1'
#
loop_
_entity.id
_entity.type
_entity.pdbx_description
1 polymer ?
#
loop_
_entity_poly.entity_id
_entity_poly.type
_entity_poly.pdbx_seq_one_letter_code
_entity_poly.pdbx_strand_id
1 'polypeptide(L)'
;MSHQSYLTTEDPLDALCHHFNVSRARPPSNAPLGPTFDLLVIKDARLPTHVLAVVQAEQNPDVSPLVVPIDVTLYSQGFRRNDFLQLQPSDTGAPVPHAGPNGQVISLPVTALTVPHTSSIPLLLLFGLGLEVNPNLMGDRLLPPNVIAEFPNAAAMAQVLSRINDGLFRRVYQYNQGLWKNVLALGLKDPALVRIVQTAWNVTVEARRIRTRTTSSRR
;
A
#
# COMPACT_ATOMS: atom_id res chain seq x y z
N MET A 1 24.28 6.37 10.55
CA MET A 1 23.76 7.33 9.55
C MET A 1 22.26 7.12 9.45
N SER A 2 21.46 8.14 9.75
CA SER A 2 19.99 8.10 9.68
C SER A 2 19.58 7.97 8.21
N HIS A 3 19.08 6.80 7.79
CA HIS A 3 18.53 6.65 6.45
C HIS A 3 17.26 7.49 6.36
N GLN A 4 17.25 8.52 5.52
CA GLN A 4 16.05 9.30 5.25
C GLN A 4 15.00 8.39 4.60
N SER A 5 13.75 8.48 5.05
CA SER A 5 12.64 7.70 4.49
C SER A 5 12.31 8.18 3.07
N TYR A 6 12.23 7.26 2.12
CA TYR A 6 11.77 7.53 0.75
C TYR A 6 10.32 8.08 0.72
N LEU A 7 9.51 7.66 1.69
CA LEU A 7 8.12 8.07 1.80
C LEU A 7 7.95 9.56 2.15
N THR A 8 9.03 10.28 2.48
CA THR A 8 8.98 11.74 2.67
C THR A 8 8.85 12.52 1.36
N THR A 9 9.40 11.98 0.27
CA THR A 9 9.48 12.68 -1.03
C THR A 9 8.76 11.96 -2.16
N GLU A 10 8.50 10.66 -2.01
CA GLU A 10 8.03 9.81 -3.10
C GLU A 10 6.58 9.34 -2.90
N ASP A 11 5.97 8.81 -3.95
CA ASP A 11 4.73 8.06 -3.81
C ASP A 11 5.01 6.68 -3.18
N PRO A 12 4.02 6.05 -2.50
CA PRO A 12 4.27 4.80 -1.78
C PRO A 12 4.75 3.62 -2.65
N LEU A 13 4.41 3.59 -3.94
CA LEU A 13 4.90 2.52 -4.83
C LEU A 13 6.33 2.77 -5.25
N ASP A 14 6.69 4.01 -5.57
CA ASP A 14 8.07 4.36 -5.93
C ASP A 14 9.00 4.10 -4.74
N ALA A 15 8.62 4.52 -3.53
CA ALA A 15 9.36 4.25 -2.30
C ALA A 15 9.56 2.74 -2.06
N LEU A 16 8.52 1.93 -2.29
CA LEU A 16 8.59 0.48 -2.15
C LEU A 16 9.56 -0.14 -3.18
N CYS A 17 9.50 0.30 -4.43
CA CYS A 17 10.42 -0.13 -5.47
C CYS A 17 11.89 0.22 -5.12
N HIS A 18 12.13 1.43 -4.61
CA HIS A 18 13.47 1.87 -4.18
C HIS A 18 14.00 1.10 -2.97
N HIS A 19 13.17 0.73 -2.00
CA HIS A 19 13.59 -0.15 -0.90
C HIS A 19 14.11 -1.51 -1.39
N PHE A 20 13.57 -1.99 -2.51
CA PHE A 20 13.96 -3.24 -3.17
C PHE A 20 14.98 -3.03 -4.31
N ASN A 21 15.52 -1.82 -4.47
CA ASN A 21 16.46 -1.44 -5.52
C ASN A 21 16.03 -1.85 -6.94
N VAL A 22 14.74 -1.77 -7.22
CA VAL A 22 14.15 -2.03 -8.54
C VAL A 22 13.43 -0.79 -9.04
N SER A 23 13.33 -0.64 -10.35
CA SER A 23 12.52 0.41 -10.96
C SER A 23 11.05 -0.01 -11.00
N ARG A 24 10.16 0.98 -10.84
CA ARG A 24 8.73 0.76 -11.04
C ARG A 24 8.44 0.27 -12.44
N ALA A 25 7.90 -0.93 -12.55
CA ALA A 25 7.47 -1.50 -13.81
C ALA A 25 6.02 -1.15 -14.12
N ARG A 26 5.71 -1.07 -15.42
CA ARG A 26 4.34 -1.03 -15.92
C ARG A 26 4.10 -2.30 -16.71
N PRO A 27 3.15 -3.15 -16.32
CA PRO A 27 2.84 -4.34 -17.08
C PRO A 27 2.29 -3.94 -18.46
N PRO A 28 2.45 -4.79 -19.49
CA PRO A 28 1.87 -4.55 -20.80
C PRO A 28 0.34 -4.44 -20.71
N SER A 29 -0.22 -3.45 -21.39
CA SER A 29 -1.67 -3.27 -21.47
C SER A 29 -2.32 -4.49 -22.14
N ASN A 30 -3.44 -4.95 -21.61
CA ASN A 30 -4.29 -6.01 -22.19
C ASN A 30 -3.67 -7.40 -22.30
N ALA A 31 -2.60 -7.71 -21.55
CA ALA A 31 -2.05 -9.05 -21.47
C ALA A 31 -1.98 -9.53 -20.01
N PRO A 32 -2.36 -10.79 -19.72
CA PRO A 32 -2.14 -11.36 -18.40
C PRO A 32 -0.63 -11.42 -18.11
N LEU A 33 -0.26 -11.18 -16.85
CA LEU A 33 1.13 -11.38 -16.44
C LEU A 33 1.46 -12.87 -16.54
N GLY A 34 2.63 -13.18 -17.11
CA GLY A 34 3.16 -14.53 -17.15
C GLY A 34 3.53 -15.05 -15.75
N PRO A 35 4.01 -16.30 -15.65
CA PRO A 35 4.44 -16.89 -14.37
C PRO A 35 5.65 -16.19 -13.77
N THR A 36 6.43 -15.49 -14.59
CA THR A 36 7.58 -14.68 -14.19
C THR A 36 7.46 -13.26 -14.73
N PHE A 37 8.07 -12.31 -14.04
CA PHE A 37 8.12 -10.91 -14.45
C PHE A 37 9.50 -10.32 -14.22
N ASP A 38 9.98 -9.57 -15.20
CA ASP A 38 11.29 -8.94 -15.14
C ASP A 38 11.21 -7.55 -14.53
N LEU A 39 12.02 -7.30 -13.51
CA LEU A 39 12.21 -5.99 -12.91
C LEU A 39 13.61 -5.46 -13.23
N LEU A 40 13.68 -4.19 -13.63
CA LEU A 40 14.95 -3.50 -13.84
C LEU A 40 15.60 -3.19 -12.48
N VAL A 41 16.82 -3.65 -12.29
CA VAL A 41 17.63 -3.42 -11.09
C VAL A 41 18.25 -2.03 -11.16
N ILE A 42 18.09 -1.25 -10.09
CA ILE A 42 18.74 0.05 -9.89
C ILE A 42 20.12 -0.16 -9.25
N LYS A 43 20.19 -1.03 -8.23
CA LYS A 43 21.41 -1.41 -7.50
C LYS A 43 21.32 -2.87 -7.06
N ASP A 44 22.44 -3.58 -7.11
CA ASP A 44 22.52 -4.97 -6.66
C ASP A 44 22.60 -5.06 -5.13
N ALA A 45 21.48 -4.77 -4.47
CA ALA A 45 21.31 -4.88 -3.02
C ALA A 45 19.83 -5.10 -2.69
N ARG A 46 19.51 -5.89 -1.66
CA ARG A 46 18.14 -6.08 -1.13
C ARG A 46 17.08 -6.33 -2.22
N LEU A 47 17.36 -7.28 -3.12
CA LEU A 47 16.47 -7.58 -4.23
C LEU A 47 15.18 -8.26 -3.73
N PRO A 48 14.02 -7.99 -4.34
CA PRO A 48 12.77 -8.63 -3.99
C PRO A 48 12.76 -10.08 -4.46
N THR A 49 12.07 -10.95 -3.74
CA THR A 49 11.97 -12.38 -4.07
C THR A 49 10.84 -12.71 -5.03
N HIS A 50 9.78 -11.89 -5.04
CA HIS A 50 8.53 -12.13 -5.76
C HIS A 50 7.95 -10.82 -6.28
N VAL A 51 7.08 -10.96 -7.27
CA VAL A 51 6.21 -9.88 -7.75
C VAL A 51 4.77 -10.22 -7.42
N LEU A 52 4.06 -9.30 -6.77
CA LEU A 52 2.61 -9.36 -6.65
C LEU A 52 1.96 -8.70 -7.86
N ALA A 53 1.08 -9.45 -8.53
CA ALA A 53 0.13 -8.94 -9.50
C ALA A 53 -1.17 -8.59 -8.77
N VAL A 54 -1.29 -7.34 -8.32
CA VAL A 54 -2.37 -6.91 -7.44
C VAL A 54 -3.55 -6.38 -8.26
N VAL A 55 -4.72 -6.98 -8.07
CA VAL A 55 -5.99 -6.58 -8.70
C VAL A 55 -7.02 -6.24 -7.64
N GLN A 56 -7.89 -5.28 -7.92
CA GLN A 56 -8.98 -4.94 -7.01
C GLN A 56 -10.14 -5.91 -7.20
N ALA A 57 -10.79 -6.30 -6.11
CA ALA A 57 -12.06 -7.03 -6.19
C ALA A 57 -13.05 -6.22 -7.06
N GLU A 58 -13.76 -6.91 -7.97
CA GLU A 58 -14.74 -6.32 -8.88
C GLU A 58 -14.15 -5.32 -9.90
N GLN A 59 -12.82 -5.29 -10.08
CA GLN A 59 -12.18 -4.48 -11.11
C GLN A 59 -12.52 -4.98 -12.51
N ASN A 60 -12.65 -4.06 -13.47
CA ASN A 60 -12.75 -4.42 -14.88
C ASN A 60 -11.48 -5.23 -15.28
N PRO A 61 -11.62 -6.42 -15.89
CA PRO A 61 -10.49 -7.22 -16.38
C PRO A 61 -9.55 -6.48 -17.34
N ASP A 62 -10.01 -5.41 -18.01
CA ASP A 62 -9.20 -4.60 -18.92
C ASP A 62 -8.16 -3.73 -18.19
N VAL A 63 -8.32 -3.54 -16.87
CA VAL A 63 -7.38 -2.71 -16.11
C VAL A 63 -6.18 -3.54 -15.71
N SER A 64 -5.00 -3.10 -16.16
CA SER A 64 -3.75 -3.79 -15.84
C SER A 64 -3.51 -3.90 -14.33
N PRO A 65 -2.99 -5.04 -13.85
CA PRO A 65 -2.69 -5.24 -12.44
C PRO A 65 -1.62 -4.26 -11.97
N LEU A 66 -1.65 -3.94 -10.68
CA LEU A 66 -0.57 -3.22 -10.03
C LEU A 66 0.56 -4.20 -9.74
N VAL A 67 1.73 -3.97 -10.33
CA VAL A 67 2.95 -4.78 -10.13
C VAL A 67 3.69 -4.27 -8.90
N VAL A 68 3.85 -5.12 -7.88
CA VAL A 68 4.46 -4.72 -6.60
C VAL A 68 5.56 -5.70 -6.17
N PRO A 69 6.81 -5.24 -5.98
CA PRO A 69 7.88 -6.10 -5.48
C PRO A 69 7.69 -6.44 -4.00
N ILE A 70 7.98 -7.69 -3.61
CA ILE A 70 7.99 -8.11 -2.21
C ILE A 70 9.13 -9.06 -1.89
N ASP A 71 9.49 -9.12 -0.61
CA ASP A 71 10.21 -10.23 -0.01
C ASP A 71 9.20 -11.12 0.73
N VAL A 72 9.11 -12.39 0.35
CA VAL A 72 8.15 -13.36 0.92
C VAL A 72 8.40 -13.60 2.41
N THR A 73 9.66 -13.54 2.85
CA THR A 73 10.05 -13.70 4.25
C THR A 73 9.53 -12.51 5.05
N LEU A 74 9.80 -11.28 4.60
CA LEU A 74 9.26 -10.07 5.24
C LEU A 74 7.72 -10.05 5.22
N TYR A 75 7.11 -10.51 4.13
CA TYR A 75 5.65 -10.60 4.04
C TYR A 75 5.08 -11.55 5.10
N SER A 76 5.68 -12.73 5.23
CA SER A 76 5.26 -13.72 6.23
C SER A 76 5.43 -13.24 7.67
N GLN A 77 6.37 -12.32 7.93
CA GLN A 77 6.57 -11.69 9.23
C GLN A 77 5.51 -10.62 9.51
N GLY A 78 5.18 -9.80 8.52
CA GLY A 78 4.27 -8.66 8.64
C GLY A 78 2.78 -8.96 8.56
N PHE A 79 2.41 -10.00 7.80
CA PHE A 79 1.03 -10.33 7.48
C PHE A 79 0.70 -11.76 7.87
N ARG A 80 -0.60 -12.06 8.01
CA ARG A 80 -1.06 -13.44 8.17
C ARG A 80 -0.79 -14.20 6.88
N ARG A 81 -0.34 -15.45 7.03
CA ARG A 81 -0.24 -16.37 5.90
C ARG A 81 -1.67 -16.70 5.49
N ASN A 82 -2.15 -16.03 4.47
CA ASN A 82 -3.46 -16.26 3.92
C ASN A 82 -3.37 -17.36 2.86
N ASP A 83 -4.38 -18.23 2.80
CA ASP A 83 -4.49 -19.28 1.77
C ASP A 83 -4.51 -18.71 0.34
N PHE A 84 -4.85 -17.43 0.18
CA PHE A 84 -4.82 -16.67 -1.08
C PHE A 84 -3.41 -16.48 -1.64
N LEU A 85 -2.40 -16.50 -0.79
CA LEU A 85 -1.01 -16.35 -1.17
C LEU A 85 -0.33 -17.71 -0.98
N GLN A 86 -0.52 -18.59 -1.97
CA GLN A 86 0.36 -19.76 -2.15
C GLN A 86 1.73 -19.28 -2.65
N LEU A 87 2.39 -18.46 -1.83
CA LEU A 87 3.76 -18.06 -2.04
C LEU A 87 4.60 -19.31 -1.75
N GLN A 88 4.97 -20.01 -2.82
CA GLN A 88 6.01 -21.03 -2.72
C GLN A 88 7.30 -20.34 -2.30
N PRO A 89 8.06 -20.88 -1.34
CA PRO A 89 9.45 -20.48 -1.19
C PRO A 89 10.10 -20.59 -2.57
N SER A 90 10.82 -19.57 -3.03
CA SER A 90 11.63 -19.75 -4.22
C SER A 90 12.64 -20.85 -3.90
N ASP A 91 12.46 -22.03 -4.49
CA ASP A 91 13.45 -23.13 -4.43
C ASP A 91 14.77 -22.71 -5.11
N THR A 92 14.70 -21.65 -5.92
CA THR A 92 15.82 -20.90 -6.45
C THR A 92 16.31 -19.91 -5.40
N GLY A 93 17.62 -19.90 -5.14
CA GLY A 93 18.27 -18.94 -4.22
C GLY A 93 18.00 -17.48 -4.58
N ALA A 94 18.64 -16.55 -3.85
CA ALA A 94 18.48 -15.11 -4.06
C ALA A 94 18.53 -14.76 -5.57
N PRO A 95 17.60 -13.91 -6.06
CA PRO A 95 17.49 -13.62 -7.48
C PRO A 95 18.79 -13.03 -8.00
N VAL A 96 19.30 -13.58 -9.10
CA VAL A 96 20.58 -13.18 -9.68
C VAL A 96 20.31 -12.18 -10.81
N PRO A 97 20.84 -10.94 -10.70
CA PRO A 97 20.77 -9.99 -11.80
C PRO A 97 21.43 -10.54 -13.07
N HIS A 98 20.77 -10.37 -14.21
CA HIS A 98 21.31 -10.73 -15.52
C HIS A 98 21.10 -9.59 -16.52
N ALA A 99 21.81 -9.65 -17.65
CA ALA A 99 21.73 -8.60 -18.67
C ALA A 99 20.37 -8.64 -19.37
N GLY A 100 19.68 -7.50 -19.36
CA GLY A 100 18.44 -7.25 -20.11
C GLY A 100 18.57 -6.07 -21.08
N PRO A 101 17.53 -5.77 -21.86
CA PRO A 101 17.58 -4.77 -22.93
C PRO A 101 17.93 -3.35 -22.47
N ASN A 102 17.52 -3.00 -21.24
CA ASN A 102 17.65 -1.65 -20.67
C ASN A 102 18.58 -1.59 -19.45
N GLY A 103 19.38 -2.63 -19.20
CA GLY A 103 20.25 -2.74 -18.03
C GLY A 103 20.16 -4.10 -17.35
N GLN A 104 20.57 -4.18 -16.09
CA GLN A 104 20.44 -5.41 -15.31
C GLN A 104 18.98 -5.64 -14.90
N VAL A 105 18.50 -6.86 -15.08
CA VAL A 105 17.14 -7.27 -14.70
C VAL A 105 17.18 -8.49 -13.80
N ILE A 106 16.12 -8.68 -13.03
CA ILE A 106 15.84 -9.91 -12.28
C ILE A 106 14.49 -10.47 -12.72
N SER A 107 14.43 -11.77 -12.97
CA SER A 107 13.19 -12.49 -13.27
C SER A 107 12.64 -13.08 -11.98
N LEU A 108 11.43 -12.67 -11.60
CA LEU A 108 10.82 -13.08 -10.35
C LEU A 108 9.50 -13.81 -10.58
N PRO A 109 9.17 -14.82 -9.75
CA PRO A 109 7.87 -15.45 -9.79
C PRO A 109 6.76 -14.43 -9.51
N VAL A 110 5.68 -14.52 -10.29
CA VAL A 110 4.49 -13.68 -10.16
C VAL A 110 3.45 -14.39 -9.32
N THR A 111 2.92 -13.71 -8.32
CA THR A 111 1.80 -14.19 -7.51
C THR A 111 0.61 -13.25 -7.65
N ALA A 112 -0.53 -13.78 -8.06
CA ALA A 112 -1.77 -13.01 -8.14
C ALA A 112 -2.29 -12.69 -6.73
N LEU A 113 -2.71 -11.45 -6.51
CA LEU A 113 -3.32 -11.02 -5.25
C LEU A 113 -4.55 -10.15 -5.51
N THR A 114 -5.71 -10.64 -5.12
CA THR A 114 -6.95 -9.86 -5.15
C THR A 114 -7.14 -9.12 -3.83
N VAL A 115 -7.37 -7.81 -3.89
CA VAL A 115 -7.49 -6.94 -2.71
C VAL A 115 -8.73 -6.05 -2.77
N PRO A 116 -9.29 -5.63 -1.63
CA PRO A 116 -10.37 -4.66 -1.61
C PRO A 116 -10.04 -3.29 -2.25
N HIS A 117 -8.78 -2.84 -2.21
CA HIS A 117 -8.38 -1.54 -2.75
C HIS A 117 -6.92 -1.52 -3.19
N THR A 118 -6.66 -1.41 -4.50
CA THR A 118 -5.29 -1.54 -5.04
C THR A 118 -4.38 -0.38 -4.63
N SER A 119 -4.87 0.86 -4.67
CA SER A 119 -4.03 2.05 -4.46
C SER A 119 -3.48 2.21 -3.04
N SER A 120 -3.99 1.48 -2.05
CA SER A 120 -3.48 1.53 -0.68
C SER A 120 -2.51 0.39 -0.35
N ILE A 121 -2.31 -0.57 -1.26
CA ILE A 121 -1.41 -1.71 -1.04
C ILE A 121 0.05 -1.29 -0.88
N PRO A 122 0.63 -0.40 -1.72
CA PRO A 122 2.04 -0.06 -1.56
C PRO A 122 2.35 0.58 -0.20
N LEU A 123 1.47 1.47 0.28
CA LEU A 123 1.60 2.05 1.62
C LEU A 123 1.51 0.97 2.71
N LEU A 124 0.53 0.08 2.61
CA LEU A 124 0.38 -1.00 3.59
C LEU A 124 1.60 -1.93 3.61
N LEU A 125 2.17 -2.25 2.44
CA LEU A 125 3.35 -3.11 2.33
C LEU A 125 4.62 -2.43 2.86
N LEU A 126 4.84 -1.14 2.61
CA LEU A 126 5.99 -0.42 3.18
C LEU A 126 6.09 -0.61 4.70
N PHE A 127 4.98 -0.41 5.40
CA PHE A 127 4.92 -0.56 6.85
C PHE A 127 4.85 -2.02 7.29
N GLY A 128 4.01 -2.84 6.65
CA GLY A 128 3.84 -4.23 7.03
C GLY A 128 5.10 -5.08 6.83
N LEU A 129 5.91 -4.79 5.81
CA LEU A 129 7.19 -5.46 5.57
C LEU A 129 8.33 -4.92 6.46
N GLY A 130 8.08 -3.91 7.29
CA GLY A 130 9.09 -3.26 8.12
C GLY A 130 10.11 -2.43 7.34
N LEU A 131 9.78 -2.03 6.10
CA LEU A 131 10.64 -1.18 5.27
C LEU A 131 10.55 0.29 5.70
N GLU A 132 9.35 0.71 6.10
CA GLU A 132 9.10 1.98 6.76
C GLU A 132 8.76 1.75 8.24
N VAL A 133 9.46 2.46 9.12
CA VAL A 133 9.38 2.28 10.58
C VAL A 133 8.82 3.50 11.30
N ASN A 134 8.70 4.65 10.64
CA ASN A 134 8.17 5.86 11.26
C ASN A 134 6.63 5.89 11.16
N PRO A 135 5.89 5.57 12.23
CA PRO A 135 4.43 5.51 12.20
C PRO A 135 3.76 6.86 11.89
N ASN A 136 4.45 7.98 12.12
CA ASN A 136 3.89 9.31 11.82
C ASN A 136 3.67 9.49 10.32
N LEU A 137 4.58 8.94 9.49
CA LEU A 137 4.44 8.99 8.03
C LEU A 137 3.22 8.20 7.55
N MET A 138 2.79 7.17 8.29
CA MET A 138 1.52 6.51 8.02
C MET A 138 0.36 7.47 8.26
N GLY A 139 0.32 8.13 9.43
CA GLY A 139 -0.71 9.11 9.77
C GLY A 139 -0.83 10.24 8.74
N ASP A 140 0.31 10.80 8.33
CA ASP A 140 0.41 11.88 7.33
C ASP A 140 -0.18 11.50 5.96
N ARG A 141 -0.20 10.20 5.63
CA ARG A 141 -0.78 9.68 4.39
C ARG A 141 -2.28 9.40 4.49
N LEU A 142 -2.83 9.29 5.70
CA LEU A 142 -4.23 8.94 5.93
C LEU A 142 -5.12 10.16 6.16
N LEU A 143 -4.57 11.22 6.74
CA LEU A 143 -5.32 12.40 7.13
C LEU A 143 -4.62 13.68 6.68
N PRO A 144 -5.37 14.70 6.27
CA PRO A 144 -4.81 16.02 5.98
C PRO A 144 -4.09 16.62 7.21
N PRO A 145 -3.02 17.42 7.03
CA PRO A 145 -2.26 18.00 8.15
C PRO A 145 -3.11 18.82 9.13
N ASN A 146 -4.09 19.57 8.62
CA ASN A 146 -5.02 20.35 9.46
C ASN A 146 -5.94 19.47 10.31
N VAL A 147 -6.18 18.22 9.91
CA VAL A 147 -6.91 17.23 10.73
C VAL A 147 -5.97 16.64 11.78
N ILE A 148 -4.72 16.35 11.42
CA ILE A 148 -3.71 15.82 12.34
C ILE A 148 -3.37 16.81 13.45
N ALA A 149 -3.41 18.12 13.18
CA ALA A 149 -3.16 19.17 14.17
C ALA A 149 -4.08 19.11 15.40
N GLU A 150 -5.26 18.49 15.27
CA GLU A 150 -6.23 18.32 16.37
C GLU A 150 -5.98 17.07 17.21
N PHE A 151 -4.94 16.28 16.91
CA PHE A 151 -4.58 15.09 17.67
C PHE A 151 -4.20 15.47 19.13
N PRO A 152 -4.62 14.69 20.15
CA PRO A 152 -5.31 13.39 20.09
C PRO A 152 -6.84 13.46 20.14
N ASN A 153 -7.46 14.62 19.95
CA ASN A 153 -8.91 14.78 20.08
C ASN A 153 -9.65 14.30 18.81
N ALA A 154 -10.00 13.01 18.76
CA ALA A 154 -10.68 12.41 17.61
C ALA A 154 -12.00 13.13 17.21
N ALA A 155 -12.73 13.72 18.17
CA ALA A 155 -13.93 14.48 17.87
C ALA A 155 -13.60 15.80 17.14
N ALA A 156 -12.57 16.52 17.58
CA ALA A 156 -12.08 17.71 16.90
C ALA A 156 -11.53 17.38 15.50
N MET A 157 -10.76 16.31 15.37
CA MET A 157 -10.27 15.80 14.07
C MET A 157 -11.44 15.52 13.11
N ALA A 158 -12.50 14.83 13.57
CA ALA A 158 -13.67 14.53 12.76
C ALA A 158 -14.44 15.80 12.35
N GLN A 159 -14.53 16.78 13.25
CA GLN A 159 -15.15 18.08 12.94
C GLN A 159 -14.38 18.83 11.86
N VAL A 160 -13.05 18.92 11.95
CA VAL A 160 -12.21 19.55 10.92
C VAL A 160 -12.34 18.80 9.59
N LEU A 161 -12.27 17.47 9.62
CA LEU A 161 -12.42 16.64 8.42
C LEU A 161 -13.82 16.76 7.80
N SER A 162 -14.86 17.00 8.60
CA SER A 162 -16.23 17.16 8.07
C SER A 162 -16.40 18.43 7.23
N ARG A 163 -15.54 19.43 7.43
CA ARG A 163 -15.62 20.77 6.79
C ARG A 163 -14.81 20.91 5.51
N ILE A 164 -13.93 19.96 5.18
CA ILE A 164 -13.12 20.04 3.96
C ILE A 164 -14.00 19.89 2.70
N ASN A 165 -13.48 20.30 1.55
CA ASN A 165 -14.14 20.16 0.25
C ASN A 165 -14.62 18.71 -0.03
N ASP A 166 -15.80 18.56 -0.65
CA ASP A 166 -16.43 17.26 -0.92
C ASP A 166 -15.55 16.29 -1.73
N GLY A 167 -14.80 16.79 -2.73
CA GLY A 167 -13.92 15.99 -3.56
C GLY A 167 -12.75 15.42 -2.75
N LEU A 168 -12.10 16.27 -1.95
CA LEU A 168 -11.02 15.84 -1.06
C LEU A 168 -11.55 14.86 0.01
N PHE A 169 -12.71 15.15 0.59
CA PHE A 169 -13.35 14.26 1.56
C PHE A 169 -13.63 12.88 0.97
N ARG A 170 -14.20 12.82 -0.23
CA ARG A 170 -14.49 11.54 -0.91
C ARG A 170 -13.20 10.74 -1.14
N ARG A 171 -12.11 11.40 -1.55
CA ARG A 171 -10.80 10.76 -1.75
C ARG A 171 -10.26 10.18 -0.44
N VAL A 172 -10.24 10.97 0.64
CA VAL A 172 -9.79 10.52 1.97
C VAL A 172 -10.67 9.37 2.47
N TYR A 173 -11.99 9.49 2.32
CA TYR A 173 -12.94 8.46 2.72
C TYR A 173 -12.70 7.13 2.00
N GLN A 174 -12.60 7.16 0.67
CA GLN A 174 -12.36 5.96 -0.14
C GLN A 174 -11.01 5.33 0.18
N TYR A 175 -9.95 6.15 0.30
CA TYR A 175 -8.62 5.65 0.60
C TYR A 175 -8.54 4.99 1.98
N ASN A 176 -9.04 5.67 3.03
CA ASN A 176 -9.02 5.13 4.40
C ASN A 176 -9.91 3.89 4.53
N GLN A 177 -11.07 3.89 3.88
CA GLN A 177 -11.93 2.70 3.82
C GLN A 177 -11.21 1.53 3.14
N GLY A 178 -10.59 1.78 1.98
CA GLY A 178 -9.90 0.77 1.20
C GLY A 178 -8.70 0.19 1.96
N LEU A 179 -7.90 1.04 2.58
CA LEU A 179 -6.79 0.62 3.43
C LEU A 179 -7.26 -0.19 4.64
N TRP A 180 -8.30 0.24 5.34
CA TRP A 180 -8.86 -0.53 6.46
C TRP A 180 -9.33 -1.92 6.02
N LYS A 181 -10.02 -2.01 4.88
CA LYS A 181 -10.41 -3.31 4.30
C LYS A 181 -9.20 -4.18 3.97
N ASN A 182 -8.13 -3.61 3.42
CA ASN A 182 -6.90 -4.35 3.14
C ASN A 182 -6.20 -4.83 4.42
N VAL A 183 -6.15 -4.01 5.47
CA VAL A 183 -5.61 -4.39 6.78
C VAL A 183 -6.32 -5.63 7.32
N LEU A 184 -7.66 -5.65 7.24
CA LEU A 184 -8.47 -6.79 7.65
C LEU A 184 -8.27 -8.01 6.73
N ALA A 185 -8.26 -7.80 5.42
CA ALA A 185 -8.16 -8.88 4.44
C ALA A 185 -6.80 -9.58 4.47
N LEU A 186 -5.70 -8.82 4.55
CA LEU A 186 -4.32 -9.35 4.57
C LEU A 186 -3.87 -9.74 5.98
N GLY A 187 -4.59 -9.33 7.01
CA GLY A 187 -4.25 -9.63 8.40
C GLY A 187 -2.91 -9.04 8.82
N LEU A 188 -2.78 -7.72 8.75
CA LEU A 188 -1.60 -7.02 9.27
C LEU A 188 -1.37 -7.39 10.75
N LYS A 189 -0.15 -7.82 11.10
CA LYS A 189 0.19 -8.35 12.43
C LYS A 189 0.54 -7.27 13.45
N ASP A 190 1.12 -6.14 13.01
CA ASP A 190 1.55 -5.07 13.90
C ASP A 190 0.34 -4.34 14.52
N PRO A 191 0.09 -4.46 15.83
CA PRO A 191 -1.06 -3.84 16.48
C PRO A 191 -0.97 -2.31 16.55
N ALA A 192 0.23 -1.72 16.53
CA ALA A 192 0.42 -0.28 16.52
C ALA A 192 -0.02 0.30 15.17
N LEU A 193 0.41 -0.31 14.07
CA LEU A 193 0.00 0.10 12.72
C LEU A 193 -1.51 -0.10 12.50
N VAL A 194 -2.07 -1.22 12.95
CA VAL A 194 -3.52 -1.47 12.90
C VAL A 194 -4.28 -0.36 13.63
N ARG A 195 -3.80 0.06 14.81
CA ARG A 195 -4.42 1.13 15.60
C ARG A 195 -4.40 2.49 14.90
N ILE A 196 -3.31 2.83 14.20
CA ILE A 196 -3.20 4.08 13.43
C ILE A 196 -4.26 4.09 12.32
N VAL A 197 -4.33 3.02 11.52
CA VAL A 197 -5.30 2.91 10.42
C VAL A 197 -6.74 2.92 10.96
N GLN A 198 -7.00 2.20 12.05
CA GLN A 198 -8.32 2.16 12.68
C GLN A 198 -8.73 3.55 13.20
N THR A 199 -7.80 4.29 13.79
CA THR A 199 -8.06 5.65 14.30
C THR A 199 -8.43 6.59 13.15
N ALA A 200 -7.63 6.59 12.08
CA ALA A 200 -7.92 7.41 10.89
C ALA A 200 -9.27 7.03 10.26
N TRP A 201 -9.58 5.74 10.19
CA TRP A 201 -10.87 5.26 9.69
C TRP A 201 -12.04 5.71 10.57
N ASN A 202 -11.94 5.59 11.89
CA ASN A 202 -12.98 6.03 12.83
C ASN A 202 -13.25 7.54 12.72
N VAL A 203 -12.18 8.36 12.66
CA VAL A 203 -12.29 9.81 12.43
C VAL A 203 -13.02 10.10 11.11
N THR A 204 -12.70 9.35 10.06
CA THR A 204 -13.28 9.50 8.73
C THR A 204 -14.77 9.12 8.68
N VAL A 205 -15.16 8.06 9.39
CA VAL A 205 -16.57 7.63 9.54
C VAL A 205 -17.36 8.67 10.32
N GLU A 206 -16.81 9.19 11.42
CA GLU A 206 -17.51 10.19 12.22
C GLU A 206 -17.67 11.52 11.47
N ALA A 207 -16.64 11.95 10.74
CA ALA A 207 -16.73 13.10 9.85
C ALA A 207 -17.85 12.95 8.80
N ARG A 208 -18.03 11.74 8.24
CA ARG A 208 -19.15 11.45 7.32
C ARG A 208 -20.50 11.63 8.00
N ARG A 209 -20.66 11.12 9.23
CA ARG A 209 -21.90 11.25 10.01
C ARG A 209 -22.24 12.71 10.28
N ILE A 210 -21.25 13.52 10.66
CA ILE A 210 -21.41 14.96 10.86
C ILE A 210 -21.95 15.63 9.59
N ARG A 211 -21.32 15.37 8.43
CA ARG A 211 -21.77 15.92 7.14
C ARG A 211 -23.22 15.56 6.83
N THR A 212 -23.59 14.29 7.00
CA THR A 212 -24.96 13.85 6.72
C THR A 212 -26.00 14.52 7.60
N ARG A 213 -25.69 14.76 8.88
CA ARG A 213 -26.58 15.48 9.82
C ARG A 213 -26.74 16.95 9.44
N THR A 214 -25.66 17.61 9.02
CA THR A 214 -25.72 19.02 8.58
C THR A 214 -26.57 19.17 7.31
N THR A 215 -26.50 18.22 6.37
CA THR A 215 -27.32 18.25 5.16
C THR A 215 -28.80 18.01 5.46
N SER A 216 -29.14 17.10 6.40
CA SER A 216 -30.53 16.85 6.77
C SER A 216 -31.18 18.00 7.54
N SER A 217 -30.40 18.78 8.30
CA SER A 217 -30.90 19.94 9.05
C SER A 217 -31.15 21.19 8.20
N ARG A 218 -30.70 21.21 6.94
CA ARG A 218 -30.86 22.34 6.00
C ARG A 218 -32.00 22.13 4.99
N ARG A 219 -32.68 20.98 5.03
CA ARG A 219 -33.87 20.69 4.25
C ARG A 219 -35.09 20.80 5.16
#